data_AF-A0A9D5Q5E5-F1
#
_entry.id   AF-A0A9D5Q5E5-F1
#
_cell.length_a   1.000
_cell.length_b   1.000
_cell.length_c   1.000
_cell.angle_alpha   90.00
_cell.angle_beta   90.00
_cell.angle_gamma   90.00
#
_symmetry.space_group_name_H-M   'P 1'
#
loop_
_entity.id
_entity.type
_entity.pdbx_description
1 polymer ?
#
loop_
_entity_poly.entity_id
_entity_poly.type
_entity_poly.pdbx_seq_one_letter_code
_entity_poly.pdbx_strand_id
1 'polypeptide(L)'
;MGAHPGACREQFLRHRLLYPSCADPNIFGEGRAEGTDRPMNADRSRRQRFLISMLSLTLVVGVAACDVFKQEIPPNEMFTTAERQRENEEFLEAAQTYDALIAAHEESELVPAALFYSGICKFTLSLRAPGPKAFEQRKGGLSDAKQEMYTHWLDYLEKYDDNFSYIETLDTYLYQGNEFKILIEQHPASNYVDDAAYQLVHTHFLAKQRTKTLTLATALQLYHEFFAAYPQSPYVPKGIEHLMQFVADYDETILDAEATLQAYQEVSQTAERAAGLGRLAYLLAKIFLQVGDTTRAATLLDVPSVIGIGIVDTKSTRLNIRSGQGTEFRIVAKADKGEEVLLLSQAGQWYNVRLQDGTIGYAHSEYIRKLQPTGLYE
;
A
#
# COMPACT_ATOMS: atom_id res chain seq x y z
N MET A 1 -2.86 -34.93 -19.05
CA MET A 1 -3.86 -33.90 -18.68
C MET A 1 -4.11 -34.03 -17.19
N GLY A 2 -3.53 -33.14 -16.39
CA GLY A 2 -3.71 -33.11 -14.95
C GLY A 2 -3.42 -31.69 -14.48
N ALA A 3 -4.46 -30.87 -14.39
CA ALA A 3 -4.37 -29.51 -13.91
C ALA A 3 -4.34 -29.52 -12.38
N HIS A 4 -3.30 -28.92 -11.79
CA HIS A 4 -3.21 -28.68 -10.34
C HIS A 4 -4.25 -27.64 -9.92
N PRO A 5 -5.19 -27.95 -8.99
CA PRO A 5 -6.20 -26.99 -8.53
C PRO A 5 -5.68 -25.93 -7.56
N GLY A 6 -4.41 -26.01 -7.12
CA GLY A 6 -3.84 -25.15 -6.07
C GLY A 6 -3.31 -23.79 -6.53
N ALA A 7 -2.80 -23.69 -7.77
CA ALA A 7 -2.13 -22.47 -8.25
C ALA A 7 -3.10 -21.29 -8.51
N CYS A 8 -4.38 -21.58 -8.76
CA CYS A 8 -5.34 -20.54 -9.14
C CYS A 8 -5.98 -19.83 -7.92
N ARG A 9 -5.92 -20.45 -6.72
CA ARG A 9 -6.56 -19.92 -5.51
C ARG A 9 -5.61 -19.01 -4.70
N GLU A 10 -4.30 -19.28 -4.73
CA GLU A 10 -3.26 -18.37 -4.19
C GLU A 10 -3.23 -17.02 -4.93
N GLN A 11 -3.42 -17.01 -6.25
CA GLN A 11 -3.47 -15.78 -7.05
C GLN A 11 -4.66 -14.88 -6.69
N PHE A 12 -5.79 -15.46 -6.26
CA PHE A 12 -7.00 -14.72 -5.93
C PHE A 12 -6.96 -14.10 -4.52
N LEU A 13 -6.34 -14.77 -3.55
CA LEU A 13 -6.16 -14.25 -2.18
C LEU A 13 -5.04 -13.20 -2.09
N ARG A 14 -4.00 -13.31 -2.93
CA ARG A 14 -3.04 -12.22 -3.15
C ARG A 14 -3.77 -10.92 -3.51
N HIS A 15 -4.83 -10.94 -4.31
CA HIS A 15 -5.42 -9.71 -4.83
C HIS A 15 -6.25 -8.88 -3.83
N ARG A 16 -6.84 -9.48 -2.78
CA ARG A 16 -7.80 -8.79 -1.89
C ARG A 16 -7.17 -8.17 -0.64
N LEU A 17 -6.01 -8.70 -0.20
CA LEU A 17 -5.25 -8.18 0.94
C LEU A 17 -4.02 -7.34 0.52
N LEU A 18 -3.50 -7.52 -0.71
CA LEU A 18 -2.35 -6.74 -1.21
C LEU A 18 -2.75 -5.35 -1.75
N TYR A 19 -4.04 -5.04 -1.91
CA TYR A 19 -4.54 -3.78 -2.47
C TYR A 19 -5.85 -3.34 -1.80
N PRO A 20 -5.84 -2.75 -0.60
CA PRO A 20 -6.97 -1.94 -0.17
C PRO A 20 -7.03 -0.73 -1.11
N SER A 21 -8.13 -0.59 -1.85
CA SER A 21 -8.42 0.60 -2.65
C SER A 21 -8.18 1.86 -1.80
N CYS A 22 -7.31 2.76 -2.27
CA CYS A 22 -7.12 4.11 -1.72
C CYS A 22 -8.33 5.01 -2.02
N ALA A 23 -9.53 4.54 -1.66
CA ALA A 23 -10.78 5.29 -1.80
C ALA A 23 -11.87 4.60 -0.98
N ASP A 24 -11.79 4.69 0.36
CA ASP A 24 -13.02 4.71 1.15
C ASP A 24 -12.81 5.43 2.51
N PRO A 25 -13.14 6.73 2.60
CA PRO A 25 -13.18 7.45 3.87
C PRO A 25 -14.40 7.08 4.74
N ASN A 26 -15.31 6.23 4.26
CA ASN A 26 -16.58 5.94 4.93
C ASN A 26 -16.62 4.54 5.55
N ILE A 27 -15.73 4.26 6.50
CA ILE A 27 -15.97 3.24 7.53
C ILE A 27 -16.52 3.93 8.79
N PHE A 28 -17.48 4.84 8.61
CA PHE A 28 -18.29 5.42 9.69
C PHE A 28 -19.72 5.61 9.16
N GLY A 29 -20.47 4.50 9.13
CA GLY A 29 -21.89 4.49 8.80
C GLY A 29 -22.65 3.76 9.90
N GLU A 30 -23.27 4.53 10.79
CA GLU A 30 -24.15 4.06 11.86
C GLU A 30 -25.37 3.33 11.29
N GLY A 31 -25.43 2.03 11.50
CA GLY A 31 -26.63 1.21 11.31
C GLY A 31 -27.51 1.28 12.56
N ARG A 32 -28.57 2.07 12.49
CA ARG A 32 -29.65 2.20 13.48
C ARG A 32 -30.32 0.83 13.70
N ALA A 33 -30.17 0.24 14.88
CA ALA A 33 -30.93 -0.93 15.29
C ALA A 33 -32.12 -0.50 16.17
N GLU A 34 -33.33 -0.63 15.63
CA GLU A 34 -34.58 -0.56 16.39
C GLU A 34 -34.70 -1.77 17.32
N GLY A 35 -35.05 -1.50 18.57
CA GLY A 35 -35.20 -2.51 19.61
C GLY A 35 -36.49 -3.31 19.50
N THR A 36 -36.49 -4.48 20.11
CA THR A 36 -37.63 -4.97 20.88
C THR A 36 -37.13 -5.77 22.08
N ASP A 37 -37.45 -5.26 23.26
CA ASP A 37 -37.34 -5.94 24.54
C ASP A 37 -38.27 -7.15 24.63
N ARG A 38 -37.81 -8.20 25.32
CA ARG A 38 -38.56 -8.81 26.44
C ARG A 38 -37.69 -9.73 27.30
N PRO A 39 -37.72 -9.58 28.63
CA PRO A 39 -36.99 -10.45 29.57
C PRO A 39 -37.91 -11.53 30.18
N MET A 40 -37.34 -12.65 30.65
CA MET A 40 -37.87 -13.35 31.83
C MET A 40 -36.90 -14.40 32.42
N ASN A 41 -36.43 -14.07 33.62
CA ASN A 41 -36.44 -14.85 34.86
C ASN A 41 -35.81 -16.26 34.96
N ALA A 42 -34.82 -16.28 35.86
CA ALA A 42 -34.83 -16.96 37.17
C ALA A 42 -34.33 -18.41 37.29
N ASP A 43 -33.23 -18.50 38.05
CA ASP A 43 -33.08 -19.28 39.29
C ASP A 43 -33.30 -20.80 39.24
N ARG A 44 -32.23 -21.55 39.49
CA ARG A 44 -32.22 -22.64 40.49
C ARG A 44 -30.81 -23.15 40.82
N SER A 45 -30.27 -22.61 41.90
CA SER A 45 -29.84 -23.30 43.13
C SER A 45 -29.12 -24.67 43.13
N ARG A 46 -28.04 -24.69 43.95
CA ARG A 46 -27.62 -25.72 44.96
C ARG A 46 -26.88 -26.98 44.45
N ARG A 47 -25.61 -27.23 44.82
CA ARG A 47 -24.95 -27.52 46.13
C ARG A 47 -24.55 -29.00 46.14
N GLN A 48 -23.26 -29.31 46.33
CA GLN A 48 -22.80 -30.08 47.49
C GLN A 48 -21.26 -30.09 47.59
N ARG A 49 -20.79 -29.80 48.80
CA ARG A 49 -19.40 -29.90 49.26
C ARG A 49 -19.20 -31.28 49.87
N PHE A 50 -18.03 -31.88 49.71
CA PHE A 50 -17.45 -32.79 50.70
C PHE A 50 -15.94 -32.54 50.84
N LEU A 51 -15.52 -32.43 52.10
CA LEU A 51 -14.17 -32.21 52.63
C LEU A 51 -13.83 -33.46 53.47
N ILE A 52 -12.55 -33.85 53.51
CA ILE A 52 -11.76 -34.60 54.54
C ILE A 52 -10.48 -35.09 53.78
N SER A 53 -9.27 -34.52 53.90
CA SER A 53 -8.28 -34.47 55.00
C SER A 53 -7.60 -35.82 55.34
N MET A 54 -6.34 -36.01 54.90
CA MET A 54 -5.12 -36.22 55.72
C MET A 54 -4.01 -37.11 55.10
N LEU A 55 -2.82 -36.48 55.02
CA LEU A 55 -1.45 -36.95 55.33
C LEU A 55 -0.81 -38.20 54.66
N SER A 56 0.20 -37.87 53.83
CA SER A 56 1.61 -38.29 53.87
C SER A 56 1.99 -39.76 53.72
N LEU A 57 2.64 -40.08 52.59
CA LEU A 57 3.88 -40.86 52.63
C LEU A 57 4.78 -40.45 51.45
N THR A 58 5.97 -39.98 51.79
CA THR A 58 7.06 -39.61 50.89
C THR A 58 7.53 -40.81 50.06
N LEU A 59 7.33 -40.74 48.74
CA LEU A 59 8.05 -41.59 47.79
C LEU A 59 9.05 -40.70 47.02
N VAL A 60 10.28 -40.64 47.52
CA VAL A 60 11.45 -40.17 46.78
C VAL A 60 11.99 -41.37 46.01
N VAL A 61 11.43 -41.66 44.83
CA VAL A 61 12.10 -42.41 43.75
C VAL A 61 11.47 -41.98 42.43
N GLY A 62 12.26 -41.36 41.55
CA GLY A 62 11.96 -41.32 40.11
C GLY A 62 11.52 -39.99 39.49
N VAL A 63 12.18 -38.86 39.78
CA VAL A 63 12.17 -37.70 38.85
C VAL A 63 13.43 -37.79 38.00
N ALA A 64 13.48 -38.78 37.12
CA ALA A 64 14.47 -38.93 36.07
C ALA A 64 13.83 -39.66 34.87
N ALA A 65 12.63 -39.21 34.48
CA ALA A 65 11.93 -39.63 33.26
C ALA A 65 10.70 -38.73 33.02
N CYS A 66 10.86 -37.41 33.06
CA CYS A 66 9.93 -36.46 32.43
C CYS A 66 10.68 -35.50 31.50
N ASP A 67 11.76 -35.99 30.86
CA ASP A 67 12.27 -35.46 29.59
C ASP A 67 11.79 -36.35 28.42
N VAL A 68 10.59 -36.90 28.56
CA VAL A 68 9.93 -37.67 27.50
C VAL A 68 9.45 -36.66 26.48
N PHE A 69 10.29 -36.40 25.48
CA PHE A 69 9.97 -35.83 24.17
C PHE A 69 8.82 -34.81 24.20
N LYS A 70 9.13 -33.53 24.47
CA LYS A 70 8.33 -32.46 23.86
C LYS A 70 8.54 -32.61 22.36
N GLN A 71 7.64 -33.32 21.71
CA GLN A 71 7.66 -33.50 20.27
C GLN A 71 7.50 -32.10 19.68
N GLU A 72 8.59 -31.55 19.14
CA GLU A 72 8.56 -30.24 18.50
C GLU A 72 7.52 -30.28 17.39
N ILE A 73 6.59 -29.32 17.41
CA ILE A 73 5.53 -29.24 16.41
C ILE A 73 6.23 -29.04 15.05
N PRO A 74 5.98 -29.91 14.05
CA PRO A 74 6.64 -29.80 12.76
C PRO A 74 6.36 -28.44 12.09
N PRO A 75 7.33 -27.86 11.37
CA PRO A 75 7.17 -26.53 10.77
C PRO A 75 5.98 -26.45 9.81
N ASN A 76 5.67 -27.53 9.07
CA ASN A 76 4.50 -27.60 8.19
C ASN A 76 3.16 -27.44 8.94
N GLU A 77 3.05 -28.00 10.15
CA GLU A 77 1.83 -27.91 10.96
C GLU A 77 1.67 -26.51 11.55
N MET A 78 2.77 -25.90 12.01
CA MET A 78 2.80 -24.51 12.45
C MET A 78 2.39 -23.56 11.32
N PHE A 79 2.98 -23.74 10.13
CA PHE A 79 2.67 -22.92 8.95
C PHE A 79 1.20 -23.04 8.53
N THR A 80 0.68 -24.27 8.47
CA THR A 80 -0.73 -24.52 8.14
C THR A 80 -1.68 -23.87 9.15
N THR A 81 -1.30 -23.86 10.43
CA THR A 81 -2.08 -23.21 11.48
C THR A 81 -2.05 -21.69 11.33
N ALA A 82 -0.88 -21.12 11.09
CA ALA A 82 -0.72 -19.69 10.86
C ALA A 82 -1.49 -19.20 9.62
N GLU A 83 -1.47 -19.96 8.52
CA GLU A 83 -2.24 -19.64 7.32
C GLU A 83 -3.75 -19.64 7.60
N ARG A 84 -4.26 -20.62 8.36
CA ARG A 84 -5.68 -20.66 8.75
C ARG A 84 -6.07 -19.44 9.58
N GLN A 85 -5.25 -19.07 10.55
CA GLN A 85 -5.46 -17.88 11.38
C GLN A 85 -5.48 -16.62 10.51
N ARG A 86 -4.50 -16.46 9.60
CA ARG A 86 -4.44 -15.34 8.67
C ARG A 86 -5.67 -15.26 7.77
N GLU A 87 -6.12 -16.39 7.23
CA GLU A 87 -7.34 -16.47 6.40
C GLU A 87 -8.61 -16.10 7.18
N ASN A 88 -8.64 -16.38 8.49
CA ASN A 88 -9.71 -15.99 9.40
C ASN A 88 -9.59 -14.54 9.93
N GLU A 89 -8.61 -13.78 9.46
CA GLU A 89 -8.28 -12.43 9.94
C GLU A 89 -7.81 -12.37 11.41
N GLU A 90 -7.36 -13.49 11.97
CA GLU A 90 -6.70 -13.61 13.29
C GLU A 90 -5.21 -13.25 13.15
N PHE A 91 -4.94 -12.00 12.73
CA PHE A 91 -3.60 -11.58 12.30
C PHE A 91 -2.55 -11.61 13.41
N LEU A 92 -2.93 -11.36 14.67
CA LEU A 92 -2.01 -11.40 15.79
C LEU A 92 -1.55 -12.83 16.06
N GLU A 93 -2.50 -13.76 16.13
CA GLU A 93 -2.26 -15.19 16.33
C GLU A 93 -1.45 -15.77 15.18
N ALA A 94 -1.77 -15.37 13.93
CA ALA A 94 -1.02 -15.76 12.76
C ALA A 94 0.44 -15.27 12.82
N ALA A 95 0.67 -13.99 13.13
CA ALA A 95 2.01 -13.43 13.24
C ALA A 95 2.84 -14.15 14.32
N GLN A 96 2.24 -14.38 15.50
CA GLN A 96 2.90 -15.11 16.58
C GLN A 96 3.25 -16.55 16.19
N THR A 97 2.37 -17.23 15.45
CA THR A 97 2.61 -18.60 15.00
C THR A 97 3.71 -18.66 13.93
N TYR A 98 3.75 -17.68 13.01
CA TYR A 98 4.87 -17.54 12.07
C TYR A 98 6.19 -17.26 12.78
N ASP A 99 6.21 -16.32 13.72
CA ASP A 99 7.41 -15.98 14.49
C ASP A 99 7.92 -17.18 15.28
N ALA A 100 7.01 -17.97 15.87
CA ALA A 100 7.36 -19.21 16.55
C ALA A 100 7.95 -20.26 15.59
N LEU A 101 7.43 -20.37 14.37
CA LEU A 101 7.99 -21.25 13.35
C LEU A 101 9.41 -20.82 13.00
N ILE A 102 9.63 -19.53 12.72
CA ILE A 102 10.93 -18.98 12.36
C ILE A 102 11.95 -19.23 13.47
N ALA A 103 11.58 -18.97 14.73
CA ALA A 103 12.48 -19.14 15.87
C ALA A 103 12.78 -20.61 16.22
N ALA A 104 11.81 -21.53 16.02
CA ALA A 104 12.00 -22.94 16.35
C ALA A 104 12.66 -23.74 15.22
N HIS A 105 12.54 -23.27 13.96
CA HIS A 105 12.93 -24.02 12.77
C HIS A 105 13.67 -23.14 11.75
N GLU A 106 14.74 -22.46 12.16
CA GLU A 106 15.49 -21.48 11.36
C GLU A 106 15.96 -22.02 9.99
N GLU A 107 16.29 -23.32 9.91
CA GLU A 107 16.78 -23.99 8.69
C GLU A 107 15.64 -24.53 7.80
N SER A 108 14.38 -24.33 8.17
CA SER A 108 13.24 -24.84 7.41
C SER A 108 13.06 -24.09 6.09
N GLU A 109 12.74 -24.82 5.01
CA GLU A 109 12.39 -24.23 3.70
C GLU A 109 11.14 -23.32 3.76
N LEU A 110 10.37 -23.39 4.84
CA LEU A 110 9.19 -22.54 5.07
C LEU A 110 9.52 -21.18 5.69
N VAL A 111 10.73 -20.96 6.20
CA VAL A 111 11.11 -19.70 6.86
C VAL A 111 10.92 -18.47 5.95
N PRO A 112 11.32 -18.48 4.66
CA PRO A 112 11.08 -17.31 3.81
C PRO A 112 9.59 -16.99 3.64
N ALA A 113 8.73 -18.00 3.48
CA ALA A 113 7.30 -17.78 3.40
C ALA A 113 6.73 -17.27 4.73
N ALA A 114 7.18 -17.84 5.85
CA ALA A 114 6.76 -17.42 7.19
C ALA A 114 7.16 -15.98 7.50
N LEU A 115 8.38 -15.55 7.13
CA LEU A 115 8.83 -14.16 7.24
C LEU A 115 7.91 -13.23 6.43
N PHE A 116 7.65 -13.59 5.16
CA PHE A 116 6.77 -12.78 4.31
C PHE A 116 5.38 -12.60 4.92
N TYR A 117 4.72 -13.70 5.30
CA TYR A 117 3.37 -13.63 5.84
C TYR A 117 3.30 -13.04 7.25
N SER A 118 4.31 -13.26 8.09
CA SER A 118 4.44 -12.56 9.38
C SER A 118 4.50 -11.04 9.17
N GLY A 119 5.34 -10.58 8.24
CA GLY A 119 5.44 -9.16 7.88
C GLY A 119 4.12 -8.57 7.39
N ILE A 120 3.35 -9.30 6.55
CA ILE A 120 2.02 -8.88 6.11
C ILE A 120 1.03 -8.76 7.29
N CYS A 121 1.02 -9.72 8.20
CA CYS A 121 0.18 -9.68 9.40
C CYS A 121 0.54 -8.46 10.27
N LYS A 122 1.83 -8.25 10.55
CA LYS A 122 2.33 -7.13 11.36
C LYS A 122 2.02 -5.77 10.74
N PHE A 123 2.23 -5.63 9.44
CA PHE A 123 1.82 -4.45 8.68
C PHE A 123 0.32 -4.20 8.82
N THR A 124 -0.50 -5.24 8.61
CA THR A 124 -1.97 -5.15 8.73
C THR A 124 -2.41 -4.73 10.14
N LEU A 125 -1.80 -5.30 11.18
CA LEU A 125 -2.05 -4.93 12.58
C LEU A 125 -1.74 -3.45 12.81
N SER A 126 -0.61 -2.95 12.31
CA SER A 126 -0.24 -1.54 12.47
C SER A 126 -1.23 -0.55 11.83
N LEU A 127 -1.93 -0.98 10.77
CA LEU A 127 -2.95 -0.18 10.10
C LEU A 127 -4.33 -0.25 10.77
N ARG A 128 -4.68 -1.40 11.36
CA ARG A 128 -6.01 -1.64 11.94
C ARG A 128 -6.09 -1.31 13.43
N ALA A 129 -4.98 -1.40 14.17
CA ALA A 129 -4.95 -1.13 15.60
C ALA A 129 -5.13 0.38 15.88
N PRO A 130 -6.05 0.80 16.75
CA PRO A 130 -6.00 2.16 17.30
C PRO A 130 -4.71 2.35 18.08
N GLY A 131 -4.23 3.59 18.18
CA GLY A 131 -3.24 3.93 19.20
C GLY A 131 -3.83 3.89 20.63
N PRO A 132 -2.97 3.88 21.66
CA PRO A 132 -3.38 3.84 23.06
C PRO A 132 -4.37 4.94 23.45
N LYS A 133 -4.16 6.19 22.98
CA LYS A 133 -5.03 7.32 23.38
C LYS A 133 -6.42 7.18 22.77
N ALA A 134 -6.49 6.90 21.47
CA ALA A 134 -7.73 6.71 20.73
C ALA A 134 -8.49 5.49 21.24
N PHE A 135 -7.78 4.42 21.60
CA PHE A 135 -8.39 3.24 22.21
C PHE A 135 -9.08 3.60 23.53
N GLU A 136 -8.37 4.22 24.47
CA GLU A 136 -8.94 4.58 25.78
C GLU A 136 -10.12 5.55 25.66
N GLN A 137 -10.08 6.51 24.73
CA GLN A 137 -11.20 7.44 24.49
C GLN A 137 -12.47 6.75 24.00
N ARG A 138 -12.36 5.68 23.21
CA ARG A 138 -13.51 5.00 22.58
C ARG A 138 -13.89 3.68 23.25
N LYS A 139 -13.09 3.20 24.20
CA LYS A 139 -13.19 1.85 24.80
C LYS A 139 -14.59 1.55 25.34
N GLY A 140 -15.21 2.50 26.04
CA GLY A 140 -16.54 2.32 26.63
C GLY A 140 -17.69 2.08 25.63
N GLY A 141 -17.49 2.39 24.34
CA GLY A 141 -18.44 2.12 23.26
C GLY A 141 -18.16 0.85 22.46
N LEU A 142 -17.07 0.12 22.78
CA LEU A 142 -16.69 -1.11 22.10
C LEU A 142 -17.28 -2.33 22.80
N SER A 143 -17.66 -3.36 22.03
CA SER A 143 -17.96 -4.69 22.56
C SER A 143 -16.75 -5.30 23.27
N ASP A 144 -16.97 -6.13 24.29
CA ASP A 144 -15.91 -6.80 25.07
C ASP A 144 -14.87 -7.49 24.16
N ALA A 145 -15.30 -8.22 23.13
CA ALA A 145 -14.40 -8.87 22.17
C ALA A 145 -13.46 -7.89 21.43
N LYS A 146 -13.93 -6.68 21.10
CA LYS A 146 -13.10 -5.64 20.46
C LYS A 146 -12.15 -5.00 21.46
N GLN A 147 -12.57 -4.83 22.70
CA GLN A 147 -11.70 -4.30 23.75
C GLN A 147 -10.56 -5.26 24.04
N GLU A 148 -10.85 -6.56 24.15
CA GLU A 148 -9.86 -7.63 24.32
C GLU A 148 -8.90 -7.68 23.13
N MET A 149 -9.44 -7.75 21.90
CA MET A 149 -8.63 -7.78 20.68
C MET A 149 -7.67 -6.58 20.58
N TYR A 150 -8.14 -5.35 20.76
CA TYR A 150 -7.27 -4.18 20.70
C TYR A 150 -6.27 -4.12 21.86
N THR A 151 -6.65 -4.62 23.04
CA THR A 151 -5.72 -4.70 24.18
C THR A 151 -4.56 -5.65 23.86
N HIS A 152 -4.85 -6.83 23.28
CA HIS A 152 -3.81 -7.77 22.86
C HIS A 152 -2.95 -7.22 21.72
N TRP A 153 -3.55 -6.50 20.76
CA TRP A 153 -2.78 -5.85 19.70
C TRP A 153 -1.84 -4.78 20.26
N LEU A 154 -2.32 -3.91 21.15
CA LEU A 154 -1.51 -2.86 21.74
C LEU A 154 -0.35 -3.44 22.58
N ASP A 155 -0.62 -4.44 23.42
CA ASP A 155 0.40 -5.14 24.21
C ASP A 155 1.47 -5.77 23.31
N TYR A 156 1.05 -6.42 22.22
CA TYR A 156 1.98 -6.97 21.24
C TYR A 156 2.83 -5.87 20.58
N LEU A 157 2.22 -4.81 20.06
CA LEU A 157 2.95 -3.75 19.36
C LEU A 157 3.95 -3.03 20.28
N GLU A 158 3.61 -2.84 21.55
CA GLU A 158 4.50 -2.25 22.57
C GLU A 158 5.68 -3.16 22.91
N LYS A 159 5.46 -4.49 22.97
CA LYS A 159 6.50 -5.46 23.29
C LYS A 159 7.54 -5.64 22.18
N TYR A 160 7.18 -5.38 20.93
CA TYR A 160 8.06 -5.50 19.76
C TYR A 160 8.45 -4.12 19.21
N ASP A 161 9.00 -3.26 20.07
CA ASP A 161 9.40 -1.87 19.75
C ASP A 161 10.48 -1.76 18.66
N ASP A 162 11.34 -2.76 18.53
CA ASP A 162 12.30 -2.85 17.42
C ASP A 162 11.60 -3.03 16.06
N ASN A 163 10.39 -3.59 16.03
CA ASN A 163 9.60 -3.80 14.81
C ASN A 163 8.56 -2.70 14.57
N PHE A 164 8.16 -1.98 15.61
CA PHE A 164 7.11 -0.98 15.56
C PHE A 164 7.54 0.34 16.20
N SER A 165 7.42 1.43 15.45
CA SER A 165 7.61 2.78 16.00
C SER A 165 6.27 3.36 16.46
N TYR A 166 6.14 3.63 17.75
CA TYR A 166 4.99 4.36 18.29
C TYR A 166 5.17 5.87 18.13
N ILE A 167 4.29 6.51 17.36
CA ILE A 167 4.28 7.95 17.14
C ILE A 167 3.20 8.59 18.00
N GLU A 168 3.57 9.08 19.18
CA GLU A 168 2.64 9.61 20.17
C GLU A 168 1.79 10.79 19.66
N THR A 169 2.37 11.65 18.81
CA THR A 169 1.68 12.83 18.25
C THR A 169 0.57 12.45 17.26
N LEU A 170 0.69 11.29 16.63
CA LEU A 170 -0.31 10.72 15.72
C LEU A 170 -1.16 9.64 16.38
N ASP A 171 -0.80 9.26 17.61
CA ASP A 171 -1.39 8.14 18.35
C ASP A 171 -1.49 6.88 17.48
N THR A 172 -0.35 6.41 16.98
CA THR A 172 -0.32 5.24 16.13
C THR A 172 1.02 4.52 16.10
N TYR A 173 0.98 3.23 15.76
CA TYR A 173 2.17 2.43 15.47
C TYR A 173 2.45 2.41 13.98
N LEU A 174 3.73 2.46 13.63
CA LEU A 174 4.24 2.26 12.28
C LEU A 174 5.10 0.99 12.27
N TYR A 175 4.73 0.02 11.44
CA TYR A 175 5.56 -1.16 11.21
C TYR A 175 6.81 -0.80 10.38
N GLN A 176 7.98 -1.33 10.77
CA GLN A 176 9.26 -1.01 10.17
C GLN A 176 9.65 -1.88 8.97
N GLY A 177 8.97 -3.02 8.75
CA GLY A 177 9.28 -3.91 7.64
C GLY A 177 10.39 -4.93 7.91
N ASN A 178 10.75 -5.17 9.17
CA ASN A 178 11.91 -5.99 9.55
C ASN A 178 11.84 -7.41 8.99
N GLU A 179 10.66 -8.06 8.99
CA GLU A 179 10.53 -9.40 8.43
C GLU A 179 10.80 -9.43 6.91
N PHE A 180 10.39 -8.39 6.18
CA PHE A 180 10.71 -8.27 4.75
C PHE A 180 12.20 -8.06 4.52
N LYS A 181 12.83 -7.22 5.36
CA LYS A 181 14.27 -6.96 5.29
C LYS A 181 15.08 -8.24 5.56
N ILE A 182 14.75 -8.98 6.62
CA ILE A 182 15.39 -10.26 6.96
C ILE A 182 15.24 -11.24 5.80
N LEU A 183 14.05 -11.36 5.21
CA LEU A 183 13.81 -12.23 4.06
C LEU A 183 14.74 -11.88 2.88
N ILE A 184 14.83 -10.60 2.51
CA ILE A 184 15.66 -10.12 1.41
C ILE A 184 17.15 -10.39 1.68
N GLU A 185 17.62 -10.11 2.90
CA GLU A 185 19.04 -10.18 3.25
C GLU A 185 19.53 -11.62 3.47
N GLN A 186 18.72 -12.46 4.11
CA GLN A 186 19.12 -13.80 4.54
C GLN A 186 18.62 -14.90 3.60
N HIS A 187 17.58 -14.65 2.80
CA HIS A 187 17.02 -15.62 1.86
C HIS A 187 16.87 -15.07 0.43
N PRO A 188 17.94 -14.52 -0.18
CA PRO A 188 17.87 -13.85 -1.48
C PRO A 188 17.51 -14.76 -2.67
N ALA A 189 17.58 -16.09 -2.50
CA ALA A 189 17.17 -17.05 -3.52
C ALA A 189 15.67 -17.43 -3.44
N SER A 190 14.94 -16.94 -2.43
CA SER A 190 13.51 -17.22 -2.23
C SER A 190 12.66 -16.59 -3.33
N ASN A 191 11.58 -17.27 -3.72
CA ASN A 191 10.56 -16.73 -4.64
C ASN A 191 9.73 -15.58 -4.03
N TYR A 192 9.87 -15.32 -2.73
CA TYR A 192 9.20 -14.23 -2.02
C TYR A 192 10.02 -12.92 -1.99
N VAL A 193 11.24 -12.90 -2.52
CA VAL A 193 12.12 -11.71 -2.43
C VAL A 193 11.52 -10.51 -3.15
N ASP A 194 11.02 -10.70 -4.39
CA ASP A 194 10.36 -9.64 -5.14
C ASP A 194 9.08 -9.14 -4.43
N ASP A 195 8.31 -10.07 -3.84
CA ASP A 195 7.11 -9.75 -3.07
C ASP A 195 7.48 -8.91 -1.83
N ALA A 196 8.50 -9.33 -1.08
CA ALA A 196 8.97 -8.66 0.14
C ALA A 196 9.55 -7.28 -0.13
N ALA A 197 10.38 -7.14 -1.18
CA ALA A 197 10.98 -5.86 -1.55
C ALA A 197 9.91 -4.83 -1.94
N TYR A 198 8.89 -5.25 -2.70
CA TYR A 198 7.77 -4.37 -3.04
C TYR A 198 6.94 -3.97 -1.80
N GLN A 199 6.70 -4.88 -0.86
CA GLN A 199 5.98 -4.58 0.37
C GLN A 199 6.76 -3.67 1.32
N LEU A 200 8.09 -3.80 1.36
CA LEU A 200 8.95 -2.92 2.13
C LEU A 200 8.87 -1.47 1.64
N VAL A 201 8.89 -1.27 0.31
CA VAL A 201 8.66 0.04 -0.31
C VAL A 201 7.30 0.62 0.09
N HIS A 202 6.24 -0.18 0.04
CA HIS A 202 4.90 0.26 0.42
C HIS A 202 4.82 0.62 1.92
N THR A 203 5.48 -0.16 2.77
CA THR A 203 5.58 0.09 4.22
C THR A 203 6.22 1.46 4.49
N HIS A 204 7.35 1.76 3.86
CA HIS A 204 8.03 3.04 4.02
C HIS A 204 7.27 4.21 3.40
N PHE A 205 6.63 3.99 2.25
CA PHE A 205 5.78 4.99 1.60
C PHE A 205 4.63 5.42 2.53
N LEU A 206 3.87 4.45 3.08
CA LEU A 206 2.77 4.76 3.99
C LEU A 206 3.26 5.39 5.29
N ALA A 207 4.38 4.94 5.85
CA ALA A 207 4.95 5.55 7.05
C ALA A 207 5.24 7.04 6.84
N LYS A 208 5.84 7.40 5.69
CA LYS A 208 6.07 8.81 5.31
C LYS A 208 4.76 9.57 5.08
N GLN A 209 3.77 8.94 4.45
CA GLN A 209 2.47 9.58 4.21
C GLN A 209 1.75 9.89 5.53
N ARG A 210 1.71 8.94 6.46
CA ARG A 210 1.07 9.12 7.78
C ARG A 210 1.77 10.18 8.62
N THR A 211 3.10 10.27 8.51
CA THR A 211 3.90 11.29 9.20
C THR A 211 3.91 12.64 8.48
N LYS A 212 3.21 12.78 7.34
CA LYS A 212 3.22 13.98 6.50
C LYS A 212 4.63 14.41 6.08
N THR A 213 5.48 13.44 5.79
CA THR A 213 6.87 13.64 5.32
C THR A 213 7.09 13.09 3.91
N LEU A 214 6.04 12.59 3.25
CA LEU A 214 6.10 12.07 1.90
C LEU A 214 5.99 13.21 0.88
N THR A 215 7.04 13.42 0.10
CA THR A 215 7.06 14.32 -1.06
C THR A 215 7.09 13.52 -2.36
N LEU A 216 6.78 14.17 -3.50
CA LEU A 216 6.94 13.57 -4.84
C LEU A 216 8.33 12.97 -5.07
N ALA A 217 9.38 13.73 -4.74
CA ALA A 217 10.76 13.27 -4.87
C ALA A 217 11.03 12.03 -4.03
N THR A 218 10.61 12.01 -2.76
CA THR A 218 10.82 10.84 -1.90
C THR A 218 10.00 9.61 -2.33
N ALA A 219 8.79 9.80 -2.86
CA ALA A 219 7.99 8.73 -3.42
C ALA A 219 8.68 8.10 -4.64
N LEU A 220 9.15 8.92 -5.58
CA LEU A 220 9.92 8.49 -6.74
C LEU A 220 11.19 7.77 -6.32
N GLN A 221 11.92 8.28 -5.33
CA GLN A 221 13.16 7.70 -4.82
C GLN A 221 12.95 6.28 -4.26
N LEU A 222 11.92 6.09 -3.42
CA LEU A 222 11.61 4.77 -2.85
C LEU A 222 11.38 3.72 -3.93
N TYR A 223 10.69 4.10 -5.01
CA TYR A 223 10.44 3.22 -6.15
C TYR A 223 11.66 3.06 -7.06
N HIS A 224 12.47 4.11 -7.26
CA HIS A 224 13.73 4.03 -7.98
C HIS A 224 14.67 2.99 -7.35
N GLU A 225 14.86 3.03 -6.02
CA GLU A 225 15.70 2.08 -5.29
C GLU A 225 15.24 0.64 -5.53
N PHE A 226 13.92 0.41 -5.49
CA PHE A 226 13.34 -0.89 -5.80
C PHE A 226 13.56 -1.31 -7.27
N PHE A 227 13.31 -0.42 -8.24
CA PHE A 227 13.50 -0.73 -9.66
C PHE A 227 14.98 -1.00 -9.99
N ALA A 228 15.90 -0.29 -9.34
CA ALA A 228 17.34 -0.47 -9.49
C ALA A 228 17.79 -1.84 -8.96
N ALA A 229 17.30 -2.24 -7.79
CA ALA A 229 17.65 -3.50 -7.16
C ALA A 229 16.96 -4.71 -7.82
N TYR A 230 15.72 -4.53 -8.31
CA TYR A 230 14.88 -5.61 -8.84
C TYR A 230 14.31 -5.28 -10.24
N PRO A 231 15.15 -5.04 -11.26
CA PRO A 231 14.69 -4.55 -12.57
C PRO A 231 13.85 -5.55 -13.37
N GLN A 232 13.89 -6.84 -13.02
CA GLN A 232 13.08 -7.90 -13.65
C GLN A 232 11.85 -8.29 -12.82
N SER A 233 11.62 -7.63 -11.69
CA SER A 233 10.51 -7.95 -10.81
C SER A 233 9.17 -7.74 -11.52
N PRO A 234 8.18 -8.63 -11.34
CA PRO A 234 6.84 -8.44 -11.88
C PRO A 234 6.11 -7.24 -11.25
N TYR A 235 6.68 -6.62 -10.21
CA TYR A 235 6.12 -5.46 -9.53
C TYR A 235 6.59 -4.11 -10.07
N VAL A 236 7.55 -4.06 -11.01
CA VAL A 236 7.97 -2.78 -11.61
C VAL A 236 6.79 -2.02 -12.24
N PRO A 237 5.92 -2.63 -13.07
CA PRO A 237 4.75 -1.92 -13.62
C PRO A 237 3.78 -1.45 -12.53
N LYS A 238 3.57 -2.27 -11.49
CA LYS A 238 2.69 -1.94 -10.36
C LYS A 238 3.21 -0.75 -9.55
N GLY A 239 4.54 -0.65 -9.39
CA GLY A 239 5.16 0.51 -8.76
C GLY A 239 4.94 1.80 -9.54
N ILE A 240 5.03 1.75 -10.88
CA ILE A 240 4.73 2.90 -11.73
C ILE A 240 3.25 3.29 -11.64
N GLU A 241 2.34 2.32 -11.64
CA GLU A 241 0.90 2.58 -11.45
C GLU A 241 0.62 3.25 -10.09
N HIS A 242 1.26 2.77 -9.01
CA HIS A 242 1.11 3.38 -7.69
C HIS A 242 1.66 4.81 -7.65
N LEU A 243 2.84 5.06 -8.25
CA LEU A 243 3.38 6.41 -8.42
C LEU A 243 2.42 7.32 -9.20
N MET A 244 1.84 6.83 -10.29
CA MET A 244 0.89 7.60 -11.07
C MET A 244 -0.35 7.97 -10.28
N GLN A 245 -0.90 7.05 -9.48
CA GLN A 245 -2.03 7.34 -8.60
C GLN A 245 -1.66 8.42 -7.58
N PHE A 246 -0.51 8.27 -6.92
CA PHE A 246 -0.02 9.25 -5.97
C PHE A 246 0.17 10.65 -6.59
N VAL A 247 0.78 10.73 -7.77
CA VAL A 247 0.98 12.00 -8.49
C VAL A 247 -0.35 12.61 -8.92
N ALA A 248 -1.33 11.80 -9.33
CA ALA A 248 -2.65 12.30 -9.72
C ALA A 248 -3.43 12.91 -8.56
N ASP A 249 -3.24 12.39 -7.35
CA ASP A 249 -3.87 12.85 -6.11
C ASP A 249 -3.02 13.91 -5.37
N TYR A 250 -1.85 14.28 -5.91
CA TYR A 250 -0.95 15.22 -5.26
C TYR A 250 -1.53 16.64 -5.31
N ASP A 251 -1.81 17.19 -4.12
CA ASP A 251 -2.45 18.51 -3.95
C ASP A 251 -1.60 19.47 -3.10
N GLU A 252 -0.38 19.11 -2.73
CA GLU A 252 0.46 19.95 -1.89
C GLU A 252 0.90 21.23 -2.61
N THR A 253 1.04 22.30 -1.82
CA THR A 253 1.35 23.64 -2.32
C THR A 253 2.84 23.89 -2.55
N ILE A 254 3.72 23.03 -2.04
CA ILE A 254 5.17 23.21 -2.12
C ILE A 254 5.78 22.08 -2.95
N LEU A 255 6.26 22.41 -4.14
CA LEU A 255 6.96 21.49 -5.02
C LEU A 255 8.47 21.71 -4.92
N ASP A 256 9.22 20.68 -4.50
CA ASP A 256 10.66 20.63 -4.75
C ASP A 256 10.90 20.21 -6.21
N ALA A 257 10.92 21.21 -7.09
CA ALA A 257 10.99 21.05 -8.53
C ALA A 257 12.28 20.36 -9.00
N GLU A 258 13.41 20.64 -8.32
CA GLU A 258 14.71 20.07 -8.69
C GLU A 258 14.81 18.61 -8.26
N ALA A 259 14.51 18.32 -6.99
CA ALA A 259 14.56 16.95 -6.48
C ALA A 259 13.55 16.04 -7.20
N THR A 260 12.37 16.56 -7.54
CA THR A 260 11.34 15.78 -8.26
C THR A 260 11.78 15.43 -9.68
N LEU A 261 12.40 16.38 -10.40
CA LEU A 261 12.92 16.11 -11.74
C LEU A 261 14.05 15.08 -11.71
N GLN A 262 14.99 15.23 -10.77
CA GLN A 262 16.10 14.29 -10.60
C GLN A 262 15.58 12.89 -10.30
N ALA A 263 14.69 12.74 -9.31
CA ALA A 263 14.15 11.44 -8.92
C ALA A 263 13.38 10.78 -10.08
N TYR A 264 12.65 11.56 -10.89
CA TYR A 264 12.01 11.01 -12.09
C TYR A 264 13.01 10.53 -13.14
N GLN A 265 14.12 11.25 -13.36
CA GLN A 265 15.16 10.82 -14.29
C GLN A 265 15.82 9.51 -13.85
N GLU A 266 16.00 9.33 -12.55
CA GLU A 266 16.51 8.08 -11.97
C GLU A 266 15.50 6.93 -12.15
N VAL A 267 14.19 7.17 -11.94
CA VAL A 267 13.13 6.20 -12.23
C VAL A 267 13.07 5.84 -13.73
N SER A 268 13.15 6.83 -14.62
CA SER A 268 13.01 6.59 -16.06
C SER A 268 14.18 5.80 -16.63
N GLN A 269 15.38 5.96 -16.07
CA GLN A 269 16.55 5.17 -16.42
C GLN A 269 16.45 3.72 -15.95
N THR A 270 16.02 3.48 -14.71
CA THR A 270 15.97 2.11 -14.16
C THR A 270 14.77 1.30 -14.64
N ALA A 271 13.68 1.98 -15.02
CA ALA A 271 12.45 1.36 -15.49
C ALA A 271 12.16 1.62 -16.98
N GLU A 272 13.16 1.91 -17.82
CA GLU A 272 13.01 2.36 -19.22
C GLU A 272 12.01 1.52 -20.06
N ARG A 273 11.97 0.21 -19.83
CA ARG A 273 11.09 -0.73 -20.56
C ARG A 273 9.70 -0.88 -19.97
N ALA A 274 9.44 -0.29 -18.81
CA ALA A 274 8.19 -0.44 -18.12
C ALA A 274 7.11 0.45 -18.73
N ALA A 275 5.92 -0.13 -18.92
CA ALA A 275 4.78 0.62 -19.39
C ALA A 275 4.39 1.71 -18.38
N GLY A 276 3.83 2.81 -18.87
CA GLY A 276 3.30 3.89 -18.02
C GLY A 276 4.26 5.04 -17.73
N LEU A 277 5.57 4.90 -17.96
CA LEU A 277 6.55 5.99 -17.73
C LEU A 277 6.17 7.31 -18.44
N GLY A 278 5.71 7.22 -19.69
CA GLY A 278 5.27 8.41 -20.44
C GLY A 278 4.02 9.08 -19.85
N ARG A 279 3.15 8.29 -19.21
CA ARG A 279 1.96 8.81 -18.50
C ARG A 279 2.35 9.40 -17.15
N LEU A 280 3.28 8.79 -16.43
CA LEU A 280 3.87 9.36 -15.21
C LEU A 280 4.54 10.70 -15.50
N ALA A 281 5.35 10.80 -16.57
CA ALA A 281 5.93 12.06 -17.03
C ALA A 281 4.86 13.11 -17.35
N TYR A 282 3.77 12.71 -18.01
CA TYR A 282 2.64 13.60 -18.28
C TYR A 282 2.02 14.18 -17.01
N LEU A 283 1.76 13.33 -16.01
CA LEU A 283 1.18 13.75 -14.74
C LEU A 283 2.12 14.68 -13.98
N LEU A 284 3.42 14.36 -13.91
CA LEU A 284 4.42 15.23 -13.29
C LEU A 284 4.51 16.56 -14.04
N ALA A 285 4.61 16.55 -15.37
CA ALA A 285 4.68 17.76 -16.17
C ALA A 285 3.49 18.70 -15.92
N LYS A 286 2.28 18.17 -15.71
CA LYS A 286 1.12 18.99 -15.30
C LYS A 286 1.37 19.74 -13.99
N ILE A 287 1.95 19.09 -12.98
CA ILE A 287 2.27 19.72 -11.69
C ILE A 287 3.28 20.86 -11.90
N PHE A 288 4.34 20.64 -12.68
CA PHE A 288 5.30 21.70 -13.02
C PHE A 288 4.63 22.88 -13.76
N LEU A 289 3.69 22.60 -14.68
CA LEU A 289 2.97 23.66 -15.40
C LEU A 289 2.00 24.44 -14.52
N GLN A 290 1.39 23.81 -13.51
CA GLN A 290 0.53 24.50 -12.54
C GLN A 290 1.29 25.57 -11.74
N VAL A 291 2.58 25.32 -11.46
CA VAL A 291 3.49 26.29 -10.82
C VAL A 291 4.26 27.16 -11.83
N GLY A 292 3.97 27.05 -13.13
CA GLY A 292 4.56 27.88 -14.19
C GLY A 292 5.92 27.42 -14.72
N ASP A 293 6.44 26.28 -14.28
CA ASP A 293 7.73 25.74 -14.71
C ASP A 293 7.61 24.95 -16.04
N THR A 294 7.55 25.72 -17.12
CA THR A 294 7.49 25.18 -18.48
C THR A 294 8.77 24.45 -18.91
N THR A 295 9.92 24.83 -18.38
CA THR A 295 11.23 24.26 -18.74
C THR A 295 11.33 22.82 -18.25
N ARG A 296 11.10 22.58 -16.95
CA ARG A 296 11.18 21.22 -16.40
C ARG A 296 10.05 20.33 -16.92
N ALA A 297 8.87 20.89 -17.16
CA ALA A 297 7.79 20.16 -17.84
C ALA A 297 8.19 19.68 -19.24
N ALA A 298 8.87 20.51 -20.04
CA ALA A 298 9.38 20.12 -21.35
C ALA A 298 10.45 19.02 -21.25
N THR A 299 11.36 19.13 -20.27
CA THR A 299 12.38 18.11 -19.99
C THR A 299 11.76 16.75 -19.63
N LEU A 300 10.74 16.72 -18.75
CA LEU A 300 10.06 15.48 -18.35
C LEU A 300 9.42 14.74 -19.54
N LEU A 301 8.90 15.49 -20.49
CA LEU A 301 8.17 14.95 -21.64
C LEU A 301 9.06 14.60 -22.83
N ASP A 302 10.35 14.95 -22.76
CA ASP A 302 11.30 14.91 -23.87
C ASP A 302 10.77 15.63 -25.12
N VAL A 303 10.38 16.89 -24.95
CA VAL A 303 9.85 17.75 -26.04
C VAL A 303 10.56 19.11 -26.07
N PRO A 304 10.63 19.79 -27.25
CA PRO A 304 11.33 21.06 -27.36
C PRO A 304 10.72 22.21 -26.53
N SER A 305 9.41 22.19 -26.32
CA SER A 305 8.71 23.24 -25.60
C SER A 305 7.36 22.77 -25.05
N VAL A 306 6.93 23.39 -23.95
CA VAL A 306 5.57 23.35 -23.42
C VAL A 306 5.19 24.76 -23.03
N ILE A 307 3.99 25.20 -23.41
CA ILE A 307 3.51 26.58 -23.21
C ILE A 307 2.32 26.67 -22.24
N GLY A 308 1.87 25.54 -21.69
CA GLY A 308 0.83 25.49 -20.65
C GLY A 308 -0.10 24.29 -20.77
N ILE A 309 -1.17 24.33 -19.96
CA ILE A 309 -2.26 23.35 -19.98
C ILE A 309 -3.46 23.98 -20.72
N GLY A 310 -4.13 23.18 -21.55
CA GLY A 310 -5.38 23.55 -22.21
C GLY A 310 -6.52 22.64 -21.76
N ILE A 311 -7.73 23.18 -21.67
CA ILE A 311 -8.97 22.42 -21.51
C ILE A 311 -9.71 22.45 -22.83
N VAL A 312 -10.14 21.27 -23.28
CA VAL A 312 -11.00 21.15 -24.46
C VAL A 312 -12.36 21.76 -24.18
N ASP A 313 -12.71 22.82 -24.91
CA ASP A 313 -13.95 23.59 -24.75
C ASP A 313 -14.78 23.56 -26.04
N THR A 314 -15.53 22.47 -26.19
CA THR A 314 -16.45 22.28 -27.31
C THR A 314 -17.91 22.34 -26.84
N LYS A 315 -18.85 22.64 -27.75
CA LYS A 315 -20.28 22.70 -27.40
C LYS A 315 -20.84 21.31 -27.06
N SER A 316 -20.68 20.35 -27.98
CA SER A 316 -21.32 19.03 -27.89
C SER A 316 -20.58 17.87 -28.57
N THR A 317 -19.41 18.12 -29.17
CA THR A 317 -18.66 17.12 -29.94
C THR A 317 -17.22 17.00 -29.44
N ARG A 318 -16.61 15.83 -29.66
CA ARG A 318 -15.19 15.62 -29.34
C ARG A 318 -14.31 16.45 -30.28
N LEU A 319 -13.22 16.99 -29.75
CA LEU A 319 -12.24 17.74 -30.52
C LEU A 319 -11.36 16.79 -31.32
N ASN A 320 -11.24 17.01 -32.63
CA ASN A 320 -10.35 16.23 -33.48
C ASN A 320 -8.90 16.70 -33.29
N ILE A 321 -8.01 15.76 -32.96
CA ILE A 321 -6.57 15.96 -32.96
C ILE A 321 -6.02 15.45 -34.29
N ARG A 322 -5.31 16.31 -35.02
CA ARG A 322 -4.87 16.04 -36.41
C ARG A 322 -3.38 15.88 -36.53
N SER A 323 -2.91 15.21 -37.57
CA SER A 323 -1.47 15.02 -37.82
C SER A 323 -0.73 16.29 -38.26
N GLY A 324 -1.45 17.36 -38.58
CA GLY A 324 -0.89 18.63 -39.05
C GLY A 324 -1.86 19.79 -38.85
N GLN A 325 -1.38 21.00 -39.12
CA GLN A 325 -2.11 22.26 -38.94
C GLN A 325 -3.06 22.50 -40.12
N GLY A 326 -4.29 22.00 -40.02
CA GLY A 326 -5.27 22.15 -41.10
C GLY A 326 -6.38 21.10 -41.02
N THR A 327 -7.53 21.36 -41.63
CA THR A 327 -8.68 20.43 -41.62
C THR A 327 -8.53 19.29 -42.63
N GLU A 328 -7.60 19.43 -43.57
CA GLU A 328 -7.19 18.44 -44.57
C GLU A 328 -6.32 17.32 -43.99
N PHE A 329 -5.63 17.56 -42.87
CA PHE A 329 -4.79 16.55 -42.22
C PHE A 329 -5.63 15.48 -41.54
N ARG A 330 -5.18 14.22 -41.61
CA ARG A 330 -5.89 13.09 -40.99
C ARG A 330 -6.04 13.27 -39.48
N ILE A 331 -7.15 12.77 -38.95
CA ILE A 331 -7.40 12.69 -37.51
C ILE A 331 -6.55 11.55 -36.93
N VAL A 332 -5.78 11.85 -35.88
CA VAL A 332 -4.93 10.88 -35.17
C VAL A 332 -5.51 10.49 -33.81
N ALA A 333 -6.30 11.39 -33.19
CA ALA A 333 -7.03 11.12 -31.96
C ALA A 333 -8.24 12.05 -31.83
N LYS A 334 -9.05 11.82 -30.78
CA LYS A 334 -10.15 12.72 -30.39
C LYS A 334 -10.08 12.94 -28.89
N ALA A 335 -10.22 14.19 -28.47
CA ALA A 335 -10.24 14.58 -27.07
C ALA A 335 -11.66 14.97 -26.63
N ASP A 336 -12.06 14.55 -25.44
CA ASP A 336 -13.37 14.80 -24.88
C ASP A 336 -13.51 16.23 -24.36
N LYS A 337 -14.75 16.74 -24.29
CA LYS A 337 -15.00 18.05 -23.68
C LYS A 337 -14.59 18.01 -22.21
N GLY A 338 -13.85 19.02 -21.77
CA GLY A 338 -13.33 19.10 -20.41
C GLY A 338 -12.03 18.32 -20.19
N GLU A 339 -11.57 17.56 -21.19
CA GLU A 339 -10.28 16.88 -21.12
C GLU A 339 -9.15 17.92 -21.09
N GLU A 340 -8.16 17.67 -20.23
CA GLU A 340 -6.94 18.47 -20.16
C GLU A 340 -5.89 17.92 -21.13
N VAL A 341 -5.28 18.83 -21.89
CA VAL A 341 -4.19 18.55 -22.83
C VAL A 341 -3.00 19.46 -22.54
N LEU A 342 -1.79 18.97 -22.79
CA LEU A 342 -0.60 19.82 -22.71
C LEU A 342 -0.40 20.55 -24.04
N LEU A 343 -0.17 21.86 -23.98
CA LEU A 343 0.08 22.70 -25.15
C LEU A 343 1.59 22.76 -25.36
N LEU A 344 2.11 22.17 -26.42
CA LEU A 344 3.54 22.14 -26.72
C LEU A 344 4.00 23.44 -27.38
N SER A 345 3.25 23.93 -28.36
CA SER A 345 3.49 25.18 -29.07
C SER A 345 2.24 25.68 -29.76
N GLN A 346 2.27 26.91 -30.27
CA GLN A 346 1.20 27.50 -31.07
C GLN A 346 1.76 28.05 -32.38
N ALA A 347 1.07 27.75 -33.49
CA ALA A 347 1.34 28.33 -34.79
C ALA A 347 0.01 28.75 -35.42
N GLY A 348 -0.18 30.06 -35.61
CA GLY A 348 -1.45 30.62 -36.04
C GLY A 348 -2.60 30.21 -35.10
N GLN A 349 -3.63 29.58 -35.68
CA GLN A 349 -4.83 29.10 -34.97
C GLN A 349 -4.74 27.62 -34.56
N TRP A 350 -3.54 27.05 -34.50
CA TRP A 350 -3.32 25.65 -34.16
C TRP A 350 -2.37 25.50 -32.99
N TYR A 351 -2.81 24.76 -31.98
CA TYR A 351 -1.94 24.25 -30.93
C TYR A 351 -1.36 22.91 -31.37
N ASN A 352 -0.05 22.73 -31.19
CA ASN A 352 0.52 21.39 -31.07
C ASN A 352 0.24 20.93 -29.64
N VAL A 353 -0.44 19.80 -29.47
CA VAL A 353 -0.90 19.28 -28.19
C VAL A 353 -0.36 17.88 -27.93
N ARG A 354 -0.20 17.54 -26.66
CA ARG A 354 0.07 16.19 -26.19
C ARG A 354 -1.07 15.73 -25.29
N LEU A 355 -1.61 14.55 -25.59
CA LEU A 355 -2.61 13.86 -24.77
C LEU A 355 -1.95 13.02 -23.68
N GLN A 356 -2.72 12.61 -22.67
CA GLN A 356 -2.24 11.79 -21.56
C GLN A 356 -1.72 10.40 -21.99
N ASP A 357 -2.23 9.86 -23.09
CA ASP A 357 -1.75 8.60 -23.67
C ASP A 357 -0.42 8.73 -24.44
N GLY A 358 0.12 9.94 -24.55
CA GLY A 358 1.35 10.25 -25.27
C GLY A 358 1.14 10.67 -26.73
N THR A 359 -0.09 10.64 -27.24
CA THR A 359 -0.40 11.10 -28.61
C THR A 359 -0.06 12.58 -28.77
N ILE A 360 0.72 12.91 -29.80
CA ILE A 360 1.01 14.28 -30.20
C ILE A 360 0.30 14.59 -31.51
N GLY A 361 -0.31 15.77 -31.59
CA GLY A 361 -0.95 16.25 -32.80
C GLY A 361 -1.44 17.69 -32.68
N TYR A 362 -2.28 18.12 -33.61
CA TYR A 362 -2.71 19.51 -33.72
C TYR A 362 -4.20 19.67 -33.48
N ALA A 363 -4.56 20.68 -32.70
CA ALA A 363 -5.92 21.06 -32.36
C ALA A 363 -6.13 22.55 -32.64
N HIS A 364 -7.32 22.91 -33.15
CA HIS A 364 -7.64 24.30 -33.42
C HIS A 364 -7.82 25.07 -32.10
N SER A 365 -7.19 26.25 -31.99
CA SER A 365 -7.12 27.04 -30.75
C SER A 365 -8.48 27.50 -30.23
N GLU A 366 -9.45 27.74 -31.12
CA GLU A 366 -10.82 28.13 -30.73
C GLU A 366 -11.50 27.13 -29.79
N TYR A 367 -11.12 25.85 -29.83
CA TYR A 367 -11.69 24.79 -29.01
C TYR A 367 -10.84 24.44 -27.79
N ILE A 368 -9.84 25.27 -27.48
CA ILE A 368 -8.95 25.06 -26.34
C ILE A 368 -8.96 26.32 -25.50
N ARG A 369 -9.42 26.19 -24.26
CA ARG A 369 -9.29 27.22 -23.24
C ARG A 369 -8.01 26.99 -22.47
N LYS A 370 -7.04 27.90 -22.58
CA LYS A 370 -5.79 27.84 -21.83
C LYS A 370 -6.05 28.01 -20.34
N LEU A 371 -5.49 27.13 -19.52
CA LEU A 371 -5.42 27.32 -18.08
C LEU A 371 -4.26 28.26 -17.76
N GLN A 372 -4.54 29.23 -16.89
CA GLN A 372 -3.49 30.05 -16.32
C GLN A 372 -2.82 29.27 -15.19
N PRO A 373 -1.49 29.34 -15.04
CA PRO A 373 -0.82 28.84 -13.85
C PRO A 373 -1.46 29.43 -12.60
N THR A 374 -1.56 28.63 -11.54
CA THR A 374 -2.08 29.10 -10.25
C THR A 374 -1.03 30.02 -9.66
N GLY A 375 -1.11 31.32 -9.96
CA GLY A 375 -0.14 32.31 -9.51
C GLY A 375 -0.20 32.47 -8.00
N LEU A 376 0.67 31.77 -7.28
CA LEU A 376 0.92 31.97 -5.84
C LEU A 376 2.39 31.73 -5.51
N TYR A 377 3.30 32.48 -6.14
CA TYR A 377 4.65 32.69 -5.61
C TYR A 377 5.12 34.10 -5.98
N GLU A 378 4.77 35.08 -5.13
CA GLU A 378 5.56 36.30 -4.90
C GLU A 378 6.18 36.22 -3.50
#